data_AF-A0A6A5ZVB5-F1
#
_entry.id   AF-A0A6A5ZVB5-F1
#
_cell.length_a   1.000
_cell.length_b   1.000
_cell.length_c   1.000
_cell.angle_alpha   90.00
_cell.angle_beta   90.00
_cell.angle_gamma   90.00
#
_symmetry.space_group_name_H-M   'P 1'
#
loop_
_entity.id
_entity.type
_entity.pdbx_description
1 polymer ?
#
loop_
_entity_poly.entity_id
_entity_poly.type
_entity_poly.pdbx_seq_one_letter_code
_entity_poly.pdbx_strand_id
1 'polypeptide(L)'
;METPRLNLDLSPTSLDPLGINKVSGFYGPGAWSGWFITMLCSFYNVARFKPRSSRLQDTIIFVLATNWAAIDFLRQMDLARQESDISRAEEYKGRIAAALLMTYIGLLFASPQIAVCLAVAYNCKDKRLSPRDIVLLMGSYIPSIALTSLYGFMARNVRSSNFEATHWENTLPAFAHDGIEAEFHARCLQAVALLGLIWTISMSLTLGSLLLHLGRAFLTKSQSRVSPPIIDLVYTNTGIAILLALIIYAFLSVDYDWGFFWICFAPLGFMAYIDLNFYVPLLLFLAHSMYHS
;
A
#
# COMPACT_ATOMS: atom_id res chain seq x y z
N MET A 1 8.07 32.61 -17.40
CA MET A 1 8.57 31.22 -17.30
C MET A 1 7.39 30.33 -17.63
N GLU A 2 7.46 29.60 -18.74
CA GLU A 2 6.45 28.59 -19.05
C GLU A 2 6.74 27.36 -18.19
N THR A 3 5.74 26.90 -17.43
CA THR A 3 5.82 25.62 -16.74
C THR A 3 5.79 24.51 -17.79
N PRO A 4 6.77 23.59 -17.81
CA PRO A 4 6.76 22.47 -18.76
C PRO A 4 5.50 21.64 -18.49
N ARG A 5 4.59 21.61 -19.46
CA ARG A 5 3.37 20.81 -19.40
C ARG A 5 3.69 19.41 -19.88
N LEU A 6 3.46 18.41 -19.01
CA LEU A 6 3.30 17.04 -19.47
C LEU A 6 2.03 17.01 -20.33
N ASN A 7 2.15 16.68 -21.61
CA ASN A 7 1.02 16.47 -22.52
C ASN A 7 0.89 14.98 -22.74
N LEU A 8 -0.13 14.37 -22.14
CA LEU A 8 -0.43 12.95 -22.31
C LEU A 8 -1.30 12.75 -23.54
N ASP A 9 -0.68 12.23 -24.59
CA ASP A 9 -1.38 11.86 -25.80
C ASP A 9 -2.13 10.54 -25.55
N LEU A 10 -3.45 10.62 -25.29
CA LEU A 10 -4.29 9.46 -24.91
C LEU A 10 -4.66 8.56 -26.11
N SER A 11 -4.13 8.83 -27.30
CA SER A 11 -4.40 8.04 -28.49
C SER A 11 -3.56 6.75 -28.51
N PRO A 12 -4.17 5.57 -28.71
CA PRO A 12 -3.43 4.30 -28.81
C PRO A 12 -2.52 4.20 -30.05
N THR A 13 -2.61 5.16 -30.98
CA THR A 13 -1.83 5.21 -32.24
C THR A 13 -0.67 6.20 -32.23
N SER A 14 -0.53 7.06 -31.22
CA SER A 14 0.61 7.98 -31.14
C SER A 14 1.80 7.37 -30.40
N LEU A 15 2.96 8.00 -30.54
CA LEU A 15 4.19 7.65 -29.80
C LEU A 15 3.85 7.62 -28.30
N ASP A 16 3.71 6.41 -27.74
CA ASP A 16 3.41 6.16 -26.32
C ASP A 16 4.45 6.87 -25.42
N PRO A 17 4.16 8.12 -25.00
CA PRO A 17 5.18 8.98 -24.43
C PRO A 17 5.50 8.57 -22.99
N LEU A 18 4.61 7.78 -22.39
CA LEU A 18 4.77 7.21 -21.06
C LEU A 18 5.35 5.79 -21.07
N GLY A 19 5.51 5.19 -22.25
CA GLY A 19 5.94 3.81 -22.38
C GLY A 19 4.94 2.81 -21.78
N ILE A 20 3.67 3.18 -21.57
CA ILE A 20 2.62 2.32 -20.97
C ILE A 20 2.37 1.08 -21.83
N ASN A 21 2.31 1.25 -23.15
CA ASN A 21 2.15 0.15 -24.11
C ASN A 21 3.41 -0.73 -24.18
N LYS A 22 4.58 -0.20 -23.79
CA LYS A 22 5.82 -0.97 -23.63
C LYS A 22 5.96 -1.65 -22.26
N VAL A 23 5.04 -1.38 -21.33
CA VAL A 23 5.02 -2.08 -20.05
C VAL A 23 4.64 -3.54 -20.33
N SER A 24 5.39 -4.47 -19.74
CA SER A 24 5.16 -5.91 -19.80
C SER A 24 3.66 -6.25 -19.77
N GLY A 25 3.23 -7.26 -20.53
CA GLY A 25 1.82 -7.69 -20.58
C GLY A 25 1.18 -7.95 -19.21
N PHE A 26 1.98 -8.12 -18.15
CA PHE A 26 1.55 -8.18 -16.76
C PHE A 26 0.84 -6.90 -16.24
N TYR A 27 1.13 -5.74 -16.82
CA TYR A 27 0.52 -4.46 -16.45
C TYR A 27 -0.39 -3.92 -17.55
N GLY A 28 -0.63 -4.70 -18.60
CA GLY A 28 -1.56 -4.31 -19.65
C GLY A 28 -3.00 -4.20 -19.11
N PRO A 29 -3.90 -3.54 -19.87
CA PRO A 29 -5.28 -3.28 -19.43
C PRO A 29 -6.03 -4.53 -18.94
N GLY A 30 -5.81 -5.67 -19.59
CA GLY A 30 -6.43 -6.95 -19.20
C GLY A 30 -5.93 -7.48 -17.86
N ALA A 31 -4.61 -7.50 -17.64
CA ALA A 31 -4.02 -7.98 -16.40
C ALA A 31 -4.36 -7.06 -15.23
N TRP A 32 -4.31 -5.73 -15.45
CA TRP A 32 -4.74 -4.74 -14.48
C TRP A 32 -6.22 -4.90 -14.10
N SER A 33 -7.11 -5.07 -15.09
CA SER A 33 -8.54 -5.29 -14.85
C SER A 33 -8.79 -6.59 -14.08
N GLY A 34 -8.10 -7.68 -14.43
CA GLY A 34 -8.19 -8.95 -13.72
C GLY A 34 -7.78 -8.83 -12.26
N TRP A 35 -6.63 -8.20 -12.00
CA TRP A 35 -6.18 -7.90 -10.65
C TRP A 35 -7.20 -7.03 -9.89
N PHE A 36 -7.70 -5.97 -10.50
CA PHE A 36 -8.68 -5.07 -9.89
C PHE A 36 -9.99 -5.80 -9.53
N ILE A 37 -10.50 -6.65 -10.41
CA ILE A 37 -11.68 -7.47 -10.14
C ILE A 37 -11.41 -8.43 -8.97
N THR A 38 -10.26 -9.11 -8.91
CA THR A 38 -9.94 -10.02 -7.79
C THR A 38 -9.84 -9.27 -6.45
N MET A 39 -9.34 -8.04 -6.48
CA MET A 39 -9.31 -7.14 -5.32
C MET A 39 -10.73 -6.79 -4.86
N LEU A 40 -11.61 -6.38 -5.77
CA LEU A 40 -13.01 -6.08 -5.47
C LEU A 40 -13.77 -7.31 -4.95
N CYS A 41 -13.57 -8.49 -5.56
CA CYS A 41 -14.14 -9.75 -5.10
C CYS A 41 -13.67 -10.12 -3.68
N SER A 42 -12.38 -9.93 -3.38
CA SER A 42 -11.84 -10.11 -2.02
C SER A 42 -12.59 -9.23 -1.02
N PHE A 43 -12.77 -7.95 -1.36
CA PHE A 43 -13.48 -6.98 -0.53
C PHE A 43 -14.96 -7.34 -0.34
N TYR A 44 -15.64 -7.69 -1.43
CA TYR A 44 -17.03 -8.16 -1.40
C TYR A 44 -17.17 -9.39 -0.49
N ASN A 45 -16.21 -10.31 -0.51
CA ASN A 45 -16.22 -11.46 0.37
C ASN A 45 -16.02 -11.08 1.85
N VAL A 46 -15.24 -10.06 2.16
CA VAL A 46 -15.12 -9.51 3.53
C VAL A 46 -16.48 -8.96 3.98
N ALA A 47 -17.14 -8.18 3.11
CA ALA A 47 -18.42 -7.54 3.44
C ALA A 47 -19.58 -8.55 3.58
N ARG A 48 -19.69 -9.54 2.70
CA ARG A 48 -20.88 -10.41 2.58
C ARG A 48 -20.78 -11.74 3.34
N PHE A 49 -19.63 -12.41 3.32
CA PHE A 49 -19.53 -13.83 3.72
C PHE A 49 -18.96 -14.06 5.12
N LYS A 50 -18.96 -13.01 5.95
CA LYS A 50 -18.24 -12.92 7.23
C LYS A 50 -16.72 -12.96 7.00
N PRO A 51 -15.92 -12.09 7.65
CA PRO A 51 -14.46 -12.03 7.46
C PRO A 51 -13.69 -13.35 7.67
N ARG A 52 -14.34 -14.34 8.30
CA ARG A 52 -13.79 -15.67 8.61
C ARG A 52 -14.10 -16.75 7.57
N SER A 53 -14.68 -16.40 6.43
CA SER A 53 -14.92 -17.37 5.36
C SER A 53 -13.62 -18.04 4.92
N SER A 54 -13.67 -19.37 4.72
CA SER A 54 -12.55 -20.18 4.20
C SER A 54 -12.31 -19.97 2.70
N ARG A 55 -13.16 -19.20 2.02
CA ARG A 55 -12.98 -18.85 0.61
C ARG A 55 -11.94 -17.73 0.50
N LEU A 56 -10.70 -18.13 0.26
CA LEU A 56 -9.54 -17.25 0.17
C LEU A 56 -9.05 -17.05 -1.27
N GLN A 57 -9.69 -17.66 -2.27
CA GLN A 57 -9.17 -17.68 -3.64
C GLN A 57 -8.95 -16.28 -4.19
N ASP A 58 -9.95 -15.40 -4.08
CA ASP A 58 -9.86 -14.02 -4.55
C ASP A 58 -8.79 -13.23 -3.78
N THR A 59 -8.72 -13.41 -2.46
CA THR A 59 -7.71 -12.75 -1.61
C THR A 59 -6.30 -13.20 -1.96
N ILE A 60 -6.08 -14.50 -2.19
CA ILE A 60 -4.77 -15.06 -2.54
C ILE A 60 -4.32 -14.51 -3.88
N ILE A 61 -5.19 -14.52 -4.90
CA ILE A 61 -4.83 -14.02 -6.24
C ILE A 61 -4.49 -12.52 -6.19
N PHE A 62 -5.32 -11.73 -5.52
CA PHE A 62 -5.07 -10.30 -5.28
C PHE A 62 -3.72 -10.05 -4.60
N VAL A 63 -3.45 -10.79 -3.51
CA VAL A 63 -2.20 -10.66 -2.74
C VAL A 63 -1.00 -11.06 -3.58
N LEU A 64 -1.05 -12.19 -4.31
CA LEU A 64 0.05 -12.65 -5.15
C LEU A 64 0.41 -11.63 -6.23
N ALA A 65 -0.59 -11.09 -6.93
CA ALA A 65 -0.38 -10.07 -7.95
C ALA A 65 0.22 -8.78 -7.36
N THR A 66 -0.24 -8.36 -6.18
CA THR A 66 0.33 -7.18 -5.48
C THR A 66 1.77 -7.41 -5.03
N ASN A 67 2.10 -8.61 -4.54
CA ASN A 67 3.48 -8.97 -4.19
C ASN A 67 4.38 -9.02 -5.42
N TRP A 68 3.88 -9.55 -6.54
CA TRP A 68 4.63 -9.57 -7.78
C TRP A 68 4.95 -8.16 -8.27
N ALA A 69 3.96 -7.25 -8.25
CA ALA A 69 4.18 -5.84 -8.57
C ALA A 69 5.23 -5.19 -7.66
N ALA A 70 5.22 -5.52 -6.36
CA ALA A 70 6.20 -5.01 -5.40
C ALA A 70 7.64 -5.49 -5.70
N ILE A 71 7.81 -6.77 -6.01
CA ILE A 71 9.10 -7.36 -6.39
C ILE A 71 9.59 -6.75 -7.70
N ASP A 72 8.71 -6.62 -8.68
CA ASP A 72 9.07 -6.04 -9.96
C ASP A 72 9.42 -4.56 -9.80
N PHE A 73 8.69 -3.77 -8.99
CA PHE A 73 9.04 -2.40 -8.67
C PHE A 73 10.48 -2.28 -8.14
N LEU A 74 10.84 -3.09 -7.13
CA LEU A 74 12.20 -3.14 -6.59
C LEU A 74 13.24 -3.50 -7.65
N ARG A 75 12.94 -4.49 -8.49
CA ARG A 75 13.82 -4.92 -9.58
C ARG A 75 14.01 -3.84 -10.63
N GLN A 76 12.94 -3.19 -11.09
CA GLN A 76 13.02 -2.13 -12.09
C GLN A 76 13.77 -0.91 -11.55
N MET A 77 13.59 -0.57 -10.26
CA MET A 77 14.38 0.49 -9.62
C MET A 77 15.87 0.18 -9.60
N ASP A 78 16.26 -1.08 -9.36
CA ASP A 78 17.66 -1.48 -9.35
C ASP A 78 18.26 -1.46 -10.76
N LEU A 79 17.53 -1.95 -11.76
CA LEU A 79 17.94 -1.89 -13.17
C LEU A 79 18.09 -0.44 -13.65
N ALA A 80 17.12 0.43 -13.34
CA ALA A 80 17.18 1.84 -13.71
C ALA A 80 18.37 2.57 -13.07
N ARG A 81 18.84 2.13 -11.89
CA ARG A 81 20.04 2.69 -11.24
C ARG A 81 21.35 2.28 -11.92
N GLN A 82 21.36 1.14 -12.60
CA GLN A 82 22.55 0.60 -13.26
C GLN A 82 22.67 1.07 -14.71
N GLU A 83 21.59 1.60 -15.28
CA GLU A 83 21.54 2.07 -16.66
C GLU A 83 22.21 3.45 -16.80
N SER A 84 23.22 3.54 -17.67
CA SER A 84 23.93 4.79 -17.97
C SER A 84 23.37 5.51 -19.19
N ASP A 85 22.63 4.81 -20.05
CA ASP A 85 21.99 5.39 -21.23
C ASP A 85 20.64 6.02 -20.86
N ILE A 86 20.53 7.35 -21.05
CA ILE A 86 19.32 8.13 -20.77
C ILE A 86 18.11 7.56 -21.53
N SER A 87 18.29 7.17 -22.79
CA SER A 87 17.18 6.67 -23.62
C SER A 87 16.59 5.38 -23.07
N ARG A 88 17.43 4.51 -22.50
CA ARG A 88 17.02 3.27 -21.83
C ARG A 88 16.46 3.54 -20.44
N ALA A 89 17.02 4.50 -19.71
CA ALA A 89 16.51 4.93 -18.41
C ALA A 89 15.04 5.41 -18.50
N GLU A 90 14.67 6.12 -19.57
CA GLU A 90 13.28 6.53 -19.83
C GLU A 90 12.33 5.33 -19.97
N GLU A 91 12.75 4.22 -20.58
CA GLU A 91 11.91 3.03 -20.74
C GLU A 91 11.55 2.38 -19.40
N TYR A 92 12.41 2.51 -18.40
CA TYR A 92 12.13 1.99 -17.05
C TYR A 92 11.07 2.82 -16.32
N LYS A 93 10.90 4.11 -16.62
CA LYS A 93 9.97 4.99 -15.88
C LYS A 93 8.54 4.50 -15.93
N GLY A 94 8.04 4.16 -17.13
CA GLY A 94 6.69 3.62 -17.29
C GLY A 94 6.47 2.31 -16.52
N ARG A 95 7.47 1.43 -16.53
CA ARG A 95 7.44 0.14 -15.81
C ARG A 95 7.47 0.32 -14.31
N ILE A 96 8.36 1.18 -13.81
CA ILE A 96 8.47 1.52 -12.39
C ILE A 96 7.16 2.16 -11.92
N ALA A 97 6.59 3.09 -12.69
CA ALA A 97 5.34 3.75 -12.35
C ALA A 97 4.16 2.78 -12.26
N ALA A 98 4.01 1.89 -13.24
CA ALA A 98 2.95 0.89 -13.24
C ALA A 98 3.08 -0.06 -12.03
N ALA A 99 4.29 -0.57 -11.78
CA ALA A 99 4.58 -1.45 -10.66
C ALA A 99 4.36 -0.75 -9.30
N LEU A 100 4.79 0.50 -9.18
CA LEU A 100 4.56 1.35 -8.01
C LEU A 100 3.06 1.52 -7.76
N LEU A 101 2.29 1.87 -8.79
CA LEU A 101 0.86 2.13 -8.67
C LEU A 101 0.09 0.88 -8.23
N MET A 102 0.36 -0.27 -8.84
CA MET A 102 -0.26 -1.54 -8.42
C MET A 102 0.13 -1.91 -6.98
N THR A 103 1.40 -1.72 -6.61
CA THR A 103 1.88 -1.98 -5.25
C THR A 103 1.17 -1.08 -4.23
N TYR A 104 1.08 0.21 -4.53
CA TYR A 104 0.43 1.22 -3.69
C TYR A 104 -1.06 0.94 -3.51
N ILE A 105 -1.80 0.80 -4.62
CA ILE A 105 -3.25 0.54 -4.56
C ILE A 105 -3.51 -0.79 -3.87
N GLY A 106 -2.72 -1.83 -4.15
CA GLY A 106 -2.88 -3.13 -3.50
C GLY A 106 -2.68 -3.05 -1.98
N LEU A 107 -1.65 -2.35 -1.51
CA LEU A 107 -1.46 -2.12 -0.07
C LEU A 107 -2.59 -1.28 0.54
N LEU A 108 -3.04 -0.25 -0.17
CA LEU A 108 -4.16 0.60 0.24
C LEU A 108 -5.45 -0.20 0.42
N PHE A 109 -5.74 -1.18 -0.45
CA PHE A 109 -6.93 -2.04 -0.34
C PHE A 109 -6.75 -3.22 0.62
N ALA A 110 -5.52 -3.67 0.88
CA ALA A 110 -5.26 -4.66 1.92
C ALA A 110 -5.49 -4.07 3.32
N SER A 111 -5.14 -2.80 3.51
CA SER A 111 -5.25 -2.06 4.78
C SER A 111 -6.63 -2.13 5.45
N PRO A 112 -7.73 -1.70 4.80
CA PRO A 112 -9.07 -1.76 5.37
C PRO A 112 -9.57 -3.21 5.55
N GLN A 113 -9.17 -4.15 4.69
CA GLN A 113 -9.54 -5.57 4.87
C GLN A 113 -8.91 -6.12 6.16
N ILE A 114 -7.63 -5.81 6.42
CA ILE A 114 -6.95 -6.16 7.67
C ILE A 114 -7.68 -5.52 8.86
N ALA A 115 -8.01 -4.22 8.78
CA ALA A 115 -8.70 -3.51 9.85
C ALA A 115 -10.07 -4.14 10.18
N VAL A 116 -10.90 -4.42 9.17
CA VAL A 116 -12.21 -5.08 9.35
C VAL A 116 -12.05 -6.49 9.94
N CYS A 117 -11.09 -7.27 9.42
CA CYS A 117 -10.78 -8.60 9.96
C CYS A 117 -10.42 -8.56 11.44
N LEU A 118 -9.53 -7.65 11.84
CA LEU A 118 -9.10 -7.48 13.23
C LEU A 118 -10.24 -6.96 14.12
N ALA A 119 -11.04 -6.02 13.65
CA ALA A 119 -12.20 -5.51 14.38
C ALA A 119 -13.24 -6.60 14.63
N VAL A 120 -13.52 -7.44 13.64
CA VAL A 120 -14.44 -8.58 13.81
C VAL A 120 -13.86 -9.64 14.73
N ALA A 121 -12.56 -9.92 14.64
CA ALA A 121 -11.91 -10.85 15.57
C ALA A 121 -11.96 -10.33 17.01
N TYR A 122 -11.79 -9.03 17.22
CA TYR A 122 -11.90 -8.37 18.53
C TYR A 122 -13.32 -8.52 19.11
N ASN A 123 -14.34 -8.16 18.31
CA ASN A 123 -15.73 -8.16 18.73
C ASN A 123 -16.28 -9.57 18.99
N CYS A 124 -15.82 -10.58 18.25
CA CYS A 124 -16.27 -11.97 18.43
C CYS A 124 -15.71 -12.65 19.69
N LYS A 125 -14.91 -11.98 20.53
CA LYS A 125 -14.14 -12.54 21.66
C LYS A 125 -13.18 -13.68 21.30
N ASP A 126 -13.10 -14.03 20.03
CA ASP A 126 -12.20 -15.05 19.51
C ASP A 126 -10.94 -14.37 19.01
N LYS A 127 -9.92 -14.37 19.88
CA LYS A 127 -8.63 -13.70 19.67
C LYS A 127 -7.73 -14.38 18.63
N ARG A 128 -8.23 -15.36 17.89
CA ARG A 128 -7.48 -16.08 16.86
C ARG A 128 -7.54 -15.33 15.53
N LEU A 129 -6.39 -15.27 14.87
CA LEU A 129 -6.30 -14.81 13.48
C LEU A 129 -6.95 -15.85 12.56
N SER A 130 -7.81 -15.38 11.67
CA SER A 130 -8.35 -16.19 10.59
C SER A 130 -7.27 -16.48 9.54
N PRO A 131 -7.42 -17.54 8.73
CA PRO A 131 -6.54 -17.79 7.60
C PRO A 131 -6.42 -16.59 6.64
N ARG A 132 -7.51 -15.83 6.47
CA ARG A 132 -7.51 -14.59 5.66
C ARG A 132 -6.61 -13.53 6.27
N ASP A 133 -6.68 -13.34 7.59
CA ASP A 133 -5.89 -12.35 8.31
C ASP A 133 -4.40 -12.64 8.11
N ILE A 134 -4.02 -13.92 8.19
CA ILE A 134 -2.65 -14.37 7.96
C ILE A 134 -2.23 -14.09 6.51
N VAL A 135 -3.07 -14.42 5.52
CA VAL A 135 -2.76 -14.17 4.10
C VAL A 135 -2.60 -12.67 3.83
N LEU A 136 -3.48 -11.83 4.37
CA LEU A 136 -3.41 -10.37 4.18
C LEU A 136 -2.21 -9.76 4.90
N LEU A 137 -1.93 -10.17 6.13
CA LEU A 137 -0.77 -9.71 6.90
C LEU A 137 0.53 -10.14 6.21
N MET A 138 0.72 -11.43 5.95
CA MET A 138 1.94 -11.89 5.27
C MET A 138 2.06 -11.27 3.87
N GLY A 139 0.93 -11.14 3.18
CA GLY A 139 0.83 -10.58 1.84
C GLY A 139 1.10 -9.08 1.73
N SER A 140 0.93 -8.31 2.81
CA SER A 140 1.19 -6.87 2.79
C SER A 140 2.65 -6.52 3.05
N TYR A 141 3.48 -7.47 3.51
CA TYR A 141 4.84 -7.17 3.95
C TYR A 141 5.78 -6.75 2.82
N ILE A 142 5.83 -7.49 1.71
CA ILE A 142 6.70 -7.13 0.57
C ILE A 142 6.28 -5.80 -0.06
N PRO A 143 4.98 -5.53 -0.34
CA PRO A 143 4.53 -4.23 -0.79
C PRO A 143 4.97 -3.09 0.14
N SER A 144 4.91 -3.28 1.45
CA SER A 144 5.32 -2.27 2.44
C SER A 144 6.81 -1.94 2.33
N ILE A 145 7.67 -2.96 2.25
CA ILE A 145 9.12 -2.80 2.06
C ILE A 145 9.41 -2.11 0.73
N ALA A 146 8.72 -2.54 -0.33
CA ALA A 146 8.88 -1.98 -1.66
C ALA A 146 8.56 -0.48 -1.68
N LEU A 147 7.41 -0.06 -1.14
CA LEU A 147 7.07 1.36 -1.01
C LEU A 147 8.03 2.12 -0.10
N THR A 148 8.52 1.52 0.99
CA THR A 148 9.53 2.15 1.86
C THR A 148 10.82 2.44 1.11
N SER A 149 11.23 1.55 0.19
CA SER A 149 12.44 1.73 -0.61
C SER A 149 12.41 2.97 -1.52
N LEU A 150 11.21 3.50 -1.81
CA LEU A 150 11.02 4.75 -2.54
C LEU A 150 11.69 5.92 -1.82
N TYR A 151 11.73 5.95 -0.48
CA TYR A 151 12.50 6.97 0.26
C TYR A 151 13.99 6.95 -0.08
N GLY A 152 14.60 5.77 -0.06
CA GLY A 152 16.01 5.61 -0.40
C GLY A 152 16.29 5.95 -1.86
N PHE A 153 15.31 5.74 -2.73
CA PHE A 153 15.38 6.19 -4.11
C PHE A 153 15.35 7.72 -4.20
N MET A 154 14.35 8.38 -3.61
CA MET A 154 14.19 9.84 -3.69
C MET A 154 15.37 10.59 -3.03
N ALA A 155 15.76 10.18 -1.82
CA ALA A 155 16.83 10.85 -1.08
C ALA A 155 18.19 10.85 -1.81
N ARG A 156 18.43 9.89 -2.70
CA ARG A 156 19.65 9.83 -3.51
C ARG A 156 19.65 10.83 -4.66
N ASN A 157 18.52 11.05 -5.33
CA ASN A 157 18.48 11.99 -6.46
C ASN A 157 18.58 13.43 -5.98
N VAL A 158 17.99 13.75 -4.82
CA VAL A 158 18.14 15.07 -4.18
C VAL A 158 19.61 15.39 -3.86
N ARG A 159 20.43 14.40 -3.47
CA ARG A 159 21.85 14.60 -3.15
C ARG A 159 22.76 14.69 -4.38
N SER A 160 22.32 14.18 -5.53
CA SER A 160 23.07 14.31 -6.77
C SER A 160 22.96 15.75 -7.26
N SER A 161 23.99 16.56 -6.99
CA SER A 161 24.11 17.95 -7.46
C SER A 161 24.17 18.10 -8.99
N ASN A 162 24.19 17.00 -9.73
CA ASN A 162 24.04 17.02 -11.17
C ASN A 162 22.58 17.32 -11.51
N PHE A 163 22.34 18.52 -12.04
CA PHE A 163 21.06 19.09 -12.46
C PHE A 163 20.20 18.17 -13.35
N GLU A 164 20.78 17.12 -13.94
CA GLU A 164 20.08 16.08 -14.71
C GLU A 164 19.39 15.02 -13.83
N ALA A 165 19.86 14.75 -12.61
CA ALA A 165 19.23 13.78 -11.70
C ALA A 165 17.90 14.29 -11.12
N THR A 166 17.73 15.61 -11.03
CA THR A 166 16.47 16.27 -10.65
C THR A 166 15.33 16.04 -11.65
N HIS A 167 15.62 15.52 -12.86
CA HIS A 167 14.57 15.25 -13.85
C HIS A 167 13.80 13.96 -13.56
N TRP A 168 14.40 12.95 -12.94
CA TRP A 168 13.76 11.65 -12.77
C TRP A 168 12.53 11.73 -11.83
N GLU A 169 12.59 12.52 -10.74
CA GLU A 169 11.52 12.56 -9.74
C GLU A 169 10.26 13.21 -10.31
N ASN A 170 10.46 14.27 -11.09
CA ASN A 170 9.40 15.00 -11.78
C ASN A 170 8.85 14.27 -13.00
N THR A 171 9.40 13.11 -13.36
CA THR A 171 9.04 12.39 -14.59
C THR A 171 8.57 10.96 -14.34
N LEU A 172 8.53 10.48 -13.09
CA LEU A 172 7.90 9.19 -12.82
C LEU A 172 6.40 9.33 -13.11
N PRO A 173 5.84 8.67 -14.13
CA PRO A 173 4.46 8.94 -14.53
C PRO A 173 3.41 8.36 -13.58
N ALA A 174 3.80 7.82 -12.43
CA ALA A 174 2.86 7.44 -11.38
C ALA A 174 2.28 8.70 -10.77
N PHE A 175 0.96 8.82 -10.70
CA PHE A 175 0.26 10.00 -10.19
C PHE A 175 0.47 11.28 -11.02
N ALA A 176 1.11 11.18 -12.19
CA ALA A 176 1.21 12.29 -13.12
C ALA A 176 -0.13 12.46 -13.84
N HIS A 177 -0.72 13.65 -13.71
CA HIS A 177 -1.85 14.11 -14.49
C HIS A 177 -1.40 15.39 -15.20
N ASP A 178 -1.88 15.62 -16.43
CA ASP A 178 -1.60 16.85 -17.18
C ASP A 178 -1.82 18.08 -16.29
N GLY A 179 -0.79 18.93 -16.20
CA GLY A 179 -0.83 20.18 -15.44
C GLY A 179 -0.54 20.06 -13.94
N ILE A 180 -0.17 18.89 -13.40
CA ILE A 180 0.28 18.79 -12.01
C ILE A 180 1.63 19.49 -11.82
N GLU A 181 1.70 20.35 -10.80
CA GLU A 181 2.96 20.95 -10.36
C GLU A 181 3.94 19.87 -9.85
N ALA A 182 5.19 19.95 -10.29
CA ALA A 182 6.25 19.01 -9.92
C ALA A 182 6.38 18.81 -8.40
N GLU A 183 6.20 19.89 -7.63
CA GLU A 183 6.23 19.84 -6.18
C GLU A 183 5.10 18.98 -5.61
N PHE A 184 3.87 19.14 -6.12
CA PHE A 184 2.74 18.33 -5.68
C PHE A 184 2.94 16.84 -6.00
N HIS A 185 3.49 16.53 -7.17
CA HIS A 185 3.81 15.17 -7.58
C HIS A 185 4.86 14.52 -6.67
N ALA A 186 5.96 15.22 -6.38
CA ALA A 186 6.99 14.76 -5.45
C ALA A 186 6.41 14.49 -4.06
N ARG A 187 5.53 15.37 -3.58
CA ARG A 187 4.83 15.20 -2.31
C ARG A 187 3.93 13.96 -2.30
N CYS A 188 3.22 13.65 -3.40
CA CYS A 188 2.45 12.40 -3.54
C CYS A 188 3.35 11.16 -3.43
N LEU A 189 4.51 11.16 -4.09
CA LEU A 189 5.48 10.06 -3.97
C LEU A 189 6.01 9.90 -2.54
N GLN A 190 6.27 11.00 -1.84
CA GLN A 190 6.64 10.99 -0.43
C GLN A 190 5.54 10.39 0.46
N ALA A 191 4.27 10.74 0.21
CA ALA A 191 3.14 10.18 0.94
C ALA A 191 3.03 8.66 0.76
N VAL A 192 3.24 8.18 -0.47
CA VAL A 192 3.26 6.74 -0.79
C VAL A 192 4.42 6.04 -0.08
N ALA A 193 5.60 6.64 -0.07
CA ALA A 193 6.76 6.12 0.64
C ALA A 193 6.52 6.06 2.16
N LEU A 194 5.89 7.12 2.73
CA LEU A 194 5.52 7.19 4.14
C LEU A 194 4.53 6.08 4.52
N LEU A 195 3.53 5.85 3.69
CA LEU A 195 2.58 4.76 3.90
C LEU A 195 3.31 3.41 3.94
N GLY A 196 4.24 3.18 3.01
CA GLY A 196 5.11 2.00 3.02
C GLY A 196 5.90 1.84 4.32
N LEU A 197 6.48 2.93 4.82
CA LEU A 197 7.27 2.94 6.05
C LEU A 197 6.42 2.62 7.28
N ILE A 198 5.26 3.27 7.43
CA ILE A 198 4.28 3.00 8.50
C ILE A 198 3.96 1.51 8.53
N TRP A 199 3.60 0.96 7.38
CA TRP A 199 3.24 -0.44 7.26
C TRP A 199 4.41 -1.37 7.55
N THR A 200 5.61 -1.07 7.06
CA THR A 200 6.80 -1.89 7.33
C THR A 200 7.08 -1.98 8.82
N ILE A 201 7.07 -0.84 9.53
CA ILE A 201 7.27 -0.81 10.98
C ILE A 201 6.15 -1.58 11.70
N SER A 202 4.89 -1.32 11.36
CA SER A 202 3.72 -1.99 11.95
C SER A 202 3.80 -3.51 11.81
N MET A 203 4.17 -3.98 10.62
CA MET A 203 4.28 -5.41 10.32
C MET A 203 5.49 -6.05 10.99
N SER A 204 6.65 -5.39 11.03
CA SER A 204 7.83 -5.89 11.75
C SER A 204 7.57 -6.02 13.25
N LEU A 205 6.90 -5.04 13.86
CA LEU A 205 6.49 -5.10 15.27
C LEU A 205 5.49 -6.24 15.50
N THR A 206 4.48 -6.37 14.65
CA THR A 206 3.47 -7.44 14.72
C THR A 206 4.11 -8.83 14.61
N LEU A 207 4.98 -9.04 13.62
CA LEU A 207 5.67 -10.30 13.39
C LEU A 207 6.63 -10.63 14.54
N GLY A 208 7.45 -9.67 14.97
CA GLY A 208 8.37 -9.85 16.10
C GLY A 208 7.63 -10.23 17.37
N SER A 209 6.49 -9.59 17.61
CA SER A 209 5.65 -9.90 18.76
C SER A 209 5.00 -11.28 18.67
N LEU A 210 4.56 -11.71 17.49
CA LEU A 210 4.05 -13.07 17.26
C LEU A 210 5.14 -14.12 17.53
N LEU A 211 6.36 -13.90 17.03
CA LEU A 211 7.51 -14.79 17.26
C LEU A 211 7.87 -14.91 18.73
N LEU A 212 7.86 -13.79 19.48
CA LEU A 212 8.08 -13.81 20.93
C LEU A 212 7.03 -14.64 21.68
N HIS A 213 5.76 -14.55 21.27
CA HIS A 213 4.70 -15.36 21.86
C HIS A 213 4.84 -16.84 21.54
N LEU A 214 5.17 -17.18 20.29
CA LEU A 214 5.45 -18.56 19.89
C LEU A 214 6.65 -19.14 20.64
N GLY A 215 7.72 -18.37 20.80
CA GLY A 215 8.90 -18.76 21.58
C GLY A 215 8.56 -19.03 23.05
N ARG A 216 7.77 -18.16 23.68
CA ARG A 216 7.29 -18.37 25.06
C ARG A 216 6.41 -19.61 25.19
N ALA A 217 5.50 -19.84 24.24
CA ALA A 217 4.65 -21.03 24.22
C ALA A 217 5.48 -22.33 24.10
N PHE A 218 6.52 -22.32 23.26
CA PHE A 218 7.44 -23.44 23.10
C PHE A 218 8.24 -23.71 24.39
N LEU A 219 8.80 -22.66 25.01
CA LEU A 219 9.62 -22.77 26.21
C LEU A 219 8.84 -23.21 27.44
N THR A 220 7.58 -22.81 27.56
CA THR A 220 6.80 -23.07 28.78
C THR A 220 6.30 -24.51 28.90
N LYS A 221 6.35 -25.34 27.84
CA LYS A 221 5.97 -26.79 27.79
C LYS A 221 4.65 -27.16 28.48
N SER A 222 3.86 -26.17 28.91
CA SER A 222 2.80 -26.29 29.89
C SER A 222 1.48 -25.96 29.21
N GLN A 223 0.61 -26.96 29.23
CA GLN A 223 -0.70 -27.13 28.62
C GLN A 223 -1.77 -26.05 28.91
N SER A 224 -1.42 -24.86 29.38
CA SER A 224 -2.42 -23.79 29.47
C SER A 224 -2.60 -23.16 28.09
N ARG A 225 -3.81 -23.27 27.54
CA ARG A 225 -4.32 -22.58 26.34
C ARG A 225 -4.28 -21.06 26.54
N VAL A 226 -3.10 -20.46 26.67
CA VAL A 226 -2.94 -19.02 26.63
C VAL A 226 -3.01 -18.66 25.15
N SER A 227 -4.23 -18.41 24.65
CA SER A 227 -4.38 -17.71 23.38
C SER A 227 -3.84 -16.30 23.61
N PRO A 228 -2.68 -15.95 23.04
CA PRO A 228 -2.17 -14.60 23.24
C PRO A 228 -3.17 -13.60 22.67
N PRO A 229 -3.29 -12.41 23.27
CA PRO A 229 -4.10 -11.35 22.71
C PRO A 229 -3.40 -10.75 21.48
N ILE A 230 -3.32 -11.53 20.40
CA ILE A 230 -2.66 -11.16 19.14
C ILE A 230 -3.26 -9.85 18.59
N ILE A 231 -4.56 -9.66 18.79
CA ILE A 231 -5.27 -8.48 18.33
C ILE A 231 -4.83 -7.22 19.08
N ASP A 232 -4.77 -7.27 20.41
CA ASP A 232 -4.34 -6.13 21.25
C ASP A 232 -2.89 -5.74 20.91
N LEU A 233 -2.07 -6.74 20.58
CA LEU A 233 -0.69 -6.59 20.16
C LEU A 233 -0.57 -5.92 18.78
N VAL A 234 -1.38 -6.33 17.80
CA VAL A 234 -1.42 -5.72 16.47
C VAL A 234 -1.82 -4.24 16.59
N TYR A 235 -2.92 -3.94 17.32
CA TYR A 235 -3.36 -2.55 17.52
C TYR A 235 -2.29 -1.67 18.19
N THR A 236 -1.66 -2.17 19.25
CA THR A 236 -0.61 -1.43 19.97
C THR A 236 0.58 -1.15 19.04
N ASN A 237 1.02 -2.16 18.29
CA ASN A 237 2.14 -2.05 17.37
C ASN A 237 1.85 -1.13 16.18
N THR A 238 0.63 -1.16 15.64
CA THR A 238 0.20 -0.24 14.59
C THR A 238 0.15 1.19 15.11
N GLY A 239 -0.36 1.43 16.33
CA GLY A 239 -0.34 2.76 16.96
C GLY A 239 1.08 3.30 17.14
N ILE A 240 2.01 2.47 17.62
CA ILE A 240 3.43 2.83 17.77
C ILE A 240 4.05 3.12 16.39
N ALA A 241 3.76 2.32 15.38
CA ALA A 241 4.28 2.52 14.03
C ALA A 241 3.81 3.83 13.40
N ILE A 242 2.52 4.17 13.57
CA ILE A 242 1.96 5.45 13.12
C ILE A 242 2.68 6.60 13.85
N LEU A 243 2.82 6.52 15.17
CA LEU A 243 3.52 7.57 15.95
C LEU A 243 4.96 7.74 15.48
N LEU A 244 5.71 6.65 15.30
CA LEU A 244 7.10 6.70 14.83
C LEU A 244 7.21 7.29 13.43
N ALA A 245 6.31 6.92 12.52
CA ALA A 245 6.31 7.47 11.18
C ALA A 245 5.92 8.96 11.16
N LEU A 246 5.00 9.39 12.03
CA LEU A 246 4.66 10.81 12.21
C LEU A 246 5.86 11.59 12.73
N ILE A 247 6.62 11.02 13.67
CA ILE A 247 7.87 11.61 14.17
C ILE A 247 8.89 11.71 13.02
N ILE A 248 9.12 10.62 12.29
CA ILE A 248 10.04 10.61 11.14
C ILE A 248 9.62 11.62 10.09
N TYR A 249 8.33 11.70 9.76
CA TYR A 249 7.79 12.67 8.82
C TYR A 249 8.04 14.10 9.31
N ALA A 250 7.72 14.42 10.57
CA ALA A 250 7.95 15.73 11.16
C ALA A 250 9.44 16.13 11.14
N PHE A 251 10.35 15.17 11.37
CA PHE A 251 11.80 15.40 11.27
C PHE A 251 12.29 15.59 9.82
N LEU A 252 11.60 15.00 8.84
CA LEU A 252 11.92 15.15 7.43
C LEU A 252 11.27 16.39 6.81
N SER A 253 10.20 16.91 7.41
CA SER A 253 9.37 18.00 6.88
C SER A 253 9.61 19.36 7.56
N VAL A 254 10.80 19.58 8.14
CA VAL A 254 11.13 20.75 8.98
C VAL A 254 10.86 22.12 8.31
N ASP A 255 10.69 22.16 6.98
CA ASP A 255 10.39 23.37 6.20
C ASP A 255 8.97 23.46 5.58
N TYR A 256 8.02 22.54 5.86
CA TYR A 256 6.80 22.41 5.04
C TYR A 256 5.43 22.60 5.75
N ASP A 257 4.48 23.12 4.97
CA ASP A 257 3.12 23.54 5.34
C ASP A 257 2.21 22.35 5.72
N TRP A 258 1.56 22.45 6.89
CA TRP A 258 0.70 21.41 7.48
C TRP A 258 -0.53 21.07 6.63
N GLY A 259 -0.86 21.87 5.60
CA GLY A 259 -1.93 21.55 4.64
C GLY A 259 -1.72 20.23 3.88
N PHE A 260 -0.47 19.87 3.55
CA PHE A 260 -0.19 18.62 2.83
C PHE A 260 -0.34 17.36 3.70
N PHE A 261 -0.06 17.49 5.00
CA PHE A 261 -0.37 16.46 6.00
C PHE A 261 -1.85 16.09 5.94
N TRP A 262 -2.73 17.10 5.92
CA TRP A 262 -4.15 16.87 5.78
C TRP A 262 -4.54 16.29 4.43
N ILE A 263 -3.83 16.53 3.32
CA ILE A 263 -4.16 15.91 2.01
C ILE A 263 -3.74 14.44 1.95
N CYS A 264 -2.66 14.03 2.63
CA CYS A 264 -2.22 12.63 2.68
C CYS A 264 -3.05 11.79 3.65
N PHE A 265 -3.42 12.41 4.77
CA PHE A 265 -4.24 11.77 5.79
C PHE A 265 -5.74 12.05 5.59
N ALA A 266 -6.15 12.98 4.71
CA ALA A 266 -7.55 13.17 4.34
C ALA A 266 -8.11 11.94 3.67
N PRO A 267 -7.44 11.21 2.76
CA PRO A 267 -7.92 9.92 2.31
C PRO A 267 -8.03 8.88 3.42
N LEU A 268 -7.18 8.92 4.46
CA LEU A 268 -7.34 8.04 5.63
C LEU A 268 -8.48 8.50 6.56
N GLY A 269 -8.69 9.81 6.70
CA GLY A 269 -9.78 10.43 7.45
C GLY A 269 -11.11 10.42 6.70
N PHE A 270 -11.07 10.42 5.37
CA PHE A 270 -12.16 10.33 4.40
C PHE A 270 -12.48 8.88 4.12
N MET A 271 -11.51 7.97 4.12
CA MET A 271 -11.75 6.53 4.23
C MET A 271 -12.27 6.21 5.61
N ALA A 272 -11.78 6.80 6.70
CA ALA A 272 -12.39 6.63 8.03
C ALA A 272 -13.79 7.26 8.12
N TYR A 273 -14.03 8.36 7.41
CA TYR A 273 -15.33 9.05 7.34
C TYR A 273 -16.29 8.36 6.37
N ILE A 274 -15.84 7.79 5.25
CA ILE A 274 -16.61 6.91 4.37
C ILE A 274 -16.82 5.59 5.11
N ASP A 275 -15.85 5.04 5.80
CA ASP A 275 -15.99 3.87 6.65
C ASP A 275 -17.02 4.18 7.75
N LEU A 276 -17.00 5.34 8.39
CA LEU A 276 -18.05 5.76 9.31
C LEU A 276 -19.40 5.97 8.60
N ASN A 277 -19.48 6.64 7.46
CA ASN A 277 -20.75 6.95 6.77
C ASN A 277 -21.26 5.85 5.83
N PHE A 278 -20.47 4.81 5.58
CA PHE A 278 -20.81 3.63 4.77
C PHE A 278 -20.96 2.42 5.69
N TYR A 279 -20.05 2.21 6.65
CA TYR A 279 -20.25 1.18 7.67
C TYR A 279 -21.33 1.54 8.67
N VAL A 280 -21.60 2.80 9.05
CA VAL A 280 -22.74 3.06 9.95
C VAL A 280 -24.07 2.70 9.29
N PRO A 281 -24.39 3.12 8.05
CA PRO A 281 -25.60 2.66 7.37
C PRO A 281 -25.58 1.16 7.05
N LEU A 282 -24.43 0.58 6.66
CA LEU A 282 -24.31 -0.85 6.40
C LEU A 282 -24.48 -1.68 7.69
N LEU A 283 -23.91 -1.24 8.82
CA LEU A 283 -24.06 -1.86 10.14
C LEU A 283 -25.48 -1.67 10.67
N LEU A 284 -26.12 -0.52 10.46
CA LEU A 284 -27.53 -0.29 10.78
C LEU A 284 -28.44 -1.18 9.91
N PHE A 285 -28.14 -1.34 8.63
CA PHE A 285 -28.86 -2.23 7.71
C PHE A 285 -28.68 -3.70 8.09
N LEU A 286 -27.45 -4.11 8.44
CA LEU A 286 -27.14 -5.46 8.93
C LEU A 286 -27.77 -5.74 10.30
N ALA A 287 -27.78 -4.77 11.22
CA ALA A 287 -28.46 -4.87 12.50
C ALA A 287 -29.99 -4.97 12.33
N HIS A 288 -30.56 -4.20 11.41
CA HIS A 288 -31.99 -4.24 11.09
C HIS A 288 -32.41 -5.58 10.47
N SER A 289 -31.63 -6.11 9.53
CA SER A 289 -31.90 -7.42 8.91
C SER A 289 -31.75 -8.60 9.87
N MET A 290 -30.84 -8.54 10.83
CA MET A 290 -30.73 -9.54 11.91
C MET A 290 -31.86 -9.45 12.95
N TYR A 291 -32.57 -8.33 13.06
CA TYR A 291 -33.69 -8.16 13.99
C TYR A 291 -35.01 -8.73 13.43
N HIS A 292 -35.08 -8.97 12.12
CA HIS A 292 -36.28 -9.45 11.41
C HIS A 292 -36.16 -10.88 10.89
N SER A 293 -35.09 -11.59 11.23
CA SER A 293 -34.86 -13.01 10.94
C SER A 293 -34.82 -13.83 12.23
#